data_AF-Q5H134-F1
#
_entry.id   AF-Q5H134-F1
#
_cell.length_a   1.000
_cell.length_b   1.000
_cell.length_c   1.000
_cell.angle_alpha   90.00
_cell.angle_beta   90.00
_cell.angle_gamma   90.00
#
_symmetry.space_group_name_H-M   'P 1'
#
loop_
_entity.id
_entity.type
_entity.pdbx_description
1 polymer ?
#
loop_
_entity_poly.entity_id
_entity_poly.type
_entity_poly.pdbx_seq_one_letter_code
_entity_poly.pdbx_strand_id
1 'polypeptide(L)'
;MSVRGTEFRWTRGAPKRFASSSVVQRGFCAECGTPLTYEAPDGVAVAAGAVDTPEQLPPHLQYRLDRKLPFVDSLAQLPTRPPADDAAAEAFLANVVSRQHPDHDTAQWPV
;
A
#
# COMPACT_ATOMS: atom_id res chain seq x y z
N MET A 1 2.18 -5.04 6.87
CA MET A 1 2.88 -4.87 8.16
C MET A 1 1.90 -5.03 9.30
N SER A 2 2.21 -5.80 10.34
CA SER A 2 1.32 -5.96 11.49
C SER A 2 1.27 -4.69 12.35
N VAL A 3 0.09 -4.35 12.88
CA VAL A 3 -0.10 -3.25 13.87
C VAL A 3 -0.21 -3.78 15.31
N ARG A 4 0.08 -5.07 15.53
CA ARG A 4 -0.01 -5.68 16.85
C ARG A 4 0.96 -5.02 17.81
N GLY A 5 0.47 -4.61 18.98
CA GLY A 5 1.27 -3.93 20.00
C GLY A 5 1.55 -2.45 19.70
N THR A 6 0.93 -1.88 18.68
CA THR A 6 1.00 -0.44 18.35
C THR A 6 -0.35 0.23 18.57
N GLU A 7 -0.35 1.53 18.84
CA GLU A 7 -1.58 2.33 18.77
C GLU A 7 -1.92 2.56 17.29
N PHE A 8 -3.05 2.01 16.84
CA PHE A 8 -3.52 2.15 15.47
C PHE A 8 -4.96 2.64 15.46
N ARG A 9 -5.22 3.75 14.76
CA ARG A 9 -6.56 4.32 14.58
C ARG A 9 -6.67 5.03 13.24
N TRP A 10 -7.86 4.99 12.65
CA TRP A 10 -8.18 5.83 11.50
C TRP A 10 -8.41 7.26 12.00
N THR A 11 -7.63 8.21 11.48
CA THR A 11 -7.74 9.62 11.83
C THR A 11 -8.81 10.33 11.00
N ARG A 12 -9.07 9.84 9.79
CA ARG A 12 -10.05 10.36 8.83
C ARG A 12 -10.67 9.23 8.02
N GLY A 13 -11.97 9.35 7.74
CA GLY A 13 -12.73 8.33 7.03
C GLY A 13 -12.67 6.95 7.72
N ALA A 14 -13.09 5.92 6.99
CA ALA A 14 -12.91 4.53 7.39
C ALA A 14 -12.82 3.64 6.15
N PRO A 15 -12.05 2.55 6.19
CA PRO A 15 -11.99 1.60 5.08
C PRO A 15 -13.34 0.92 4.90
N LYS A 16 -13.74 0.74 3.63
CA LYS A 16 -14.77 -0.25 3.30
C LYS A 16 -14.18 -1.64 3.50
N ARG A 17 -14.95 -2.56 4.08
CA ARG A 17 -14.50 -3.93 4.38
C ARG A 17 -15.21 -4.95 3.51
N PHE A 18 -14.47 -5.96 3.09
CA PHE A 18 -14.99 -7.14 2.38
C PHE A 18 -14.52 -8.42 3.08
N ALA A 19 -15.45 -9.32 3.39
CA ALA A 19 -15.15 -10.64 3.95
C ALA A 19 -14.56 -11.56 2.87
N SER A 20 -13.23 -11.48 2.70
CA SER A 20 -12.51 -12.25 1.68
C SER A 20 -12.38 -13.74 1.98
N SER A 21 -12.72 -14.15 3.20
CA SER A 21 -12.93 -15.54 3.60
C SER A 21 -13.85 -15.60 4.82
N SER A 22 -14.09 -16.81 5.34
CA SER A 22 -14.81 -17.01 6.60
C SER A 22 -14.10 -16.43 7.83
N VAL A 23 -12.80 -16.13 7.74
CA VAL A 23 -11.97 -15.69 8.87
C VAL A 23 -11.19 -14.40 8.62
N VAL A 24 -11.23 -13.86 7.39
CA VAL A 24 -10.45 -12.68 7.00
C VAL A 24 -11.32 -11.62 6.36
N GLN A 25 -11.15 -10.38 6.81
CA GLN A 25 -11.65 -9.20 6.13
C GLN A 25 -10.50 -8.44 5.45
N ARG A 26 -10.81 -7.75 4.36
CA ARG A 26 -9.91 -6.83 3.67
C ARG A 26 -10.51 -5.45 3.67
N GLY A 27 -9.77 -4.47 4.20
CA GLY A 27 -10.14 -3.06 4.14
C GLY A 27 -9.55 -2.40 2.89
N PHE A 28 -10.33 -1.54 2.26
CA PHE A 28 -9.92 -0.79 1.07
C PHE A 28 -10.57 0.59 1.03
N CYS A 29 -9.97 1.52 0.27
CA CYS A 29 -10.56 2.83 0.01
C CYS A 29 -11.89 2.67 -0.72
N ALA A 30 -12.97 3.25 -0.19
CA ALA A 30 -14.30 3.13 -0.78
C ALA A 30 -14.40 3.78 -2.17
N GLU A 31 -13.58 4.80 -2.44
CA GLU A 31 -13.60 5.59 -3.67
C GLU A 31 -12.77 4.99 -4.80
N CYS A 32 -11.52 4.60 -4.52
CA CYS A 32 -10.58 4.15 -5.55
C CYS A 32 -10.21 2.66 -5.47
N GLY A 33 -10.63 1.96 -4.42
CA GLY A 33 -10.36 0.52 -4.26
C GLY A 33 -8.96 0.16 -3.73
N THR A 34 -8.09 1.14 -3.42
CA THR A 34 -6.75 0.89 -2.87
C THR A 34 -6.83 -0.04 -1.65
N PRO A 35 -6.15 -1.20 -1.65
CA PRO A 35 -6.09 -2.07 -0.49
C PRO A 35 -5.35 -1.40 0.67
N LEU A 36 -5.97 -1.39 1.85
CA LEU A 36 -5.43 -0.75 3.05
C LEU A 36 -5.07 -1.78 4.11
N THR A 37 -5.96 -2.75 4.37
CA THR A 37 -5.77 -3.71 5.47
C THR A 37 -6.08 -5.15 5.08
N TYR A 38 -5.38 -6.05 5.75
CA TYR A 38 -5.75 -7.45 5.94
C TYR A 38 -6.08 -7.63 7.43
N GLU A 39 -7.27 -8.10 7.74
CA GLU A 39 -7.80 -8.17 9.12
C GLU A 39 -8.16 -9.62 9.42
N ALA A 40 -7.45 -10.22 10.37
CA ALA A 40 -7.60 -11.60 10.80
C ALA A 40 -7.75 -11.67 12.34
N PRO A 41 -8.14 -12.83 12.92
CA PRO A 41 -8.39 -12.95 14.36
C PRO A 41 -7.14 -12.66 15.22
N ASP A 42 -5.95 -12.84 14.66
CA ASP A 42 -4.66 -12.60 15.31
C ASP A 42 -4.13 -11.16 15.14
N GLY A 43 -4.83 -10.33 14.36
CA GLY A 43 -4.57 -8.89 14.27
C GLY A 43 -4.84 -8.28 12.88
N VAL A 44 -4.48 -7.01 12.78
CA VAL A 44 -4.57 -6.24 11.53
C VAL A 44 -3.18 -6.05 10.95
N ALA A 45 -3.08 -6.17 9.63
CA ALA A 45 -1.92 -5.79 8.87
C ALA A 45 -2.26 -4.69 7.85
N VAL A 46 -1.48 -3.61 7.84
CA VAL A 46 -1.59 -2.51 6.87
C VAL A 46 -0.74 -2.81 5.64
N ALA A 47 -1.22 -2.47 4.44
CA ALA A 47 -0.45 -2.58 3.21
C ALA A 47 0.75 -1.62 3.25
N ALA A 48 1.95 -2.10 2.91
CA ALA A 48 3.16 -1.27 3.00
C ALA A 48 3.06 -0.02 2.10
N GLY A 49 2.53 -0.18 0.87
CA GLY A 49 2.32 0.94 -0.05
C GLY A 49 1.19 1.90 0.32
N ALA A 50 0.51 1.69 1.46
CA ALA A 50 -0.46 2.63 2.01
C ALA A 50 0.14 3.54 3.10
N VAL A 51 1.43 3.39 3.41
CA VAL A 51 2.18 4.25 4.32
C VAL A 51 3.00 5.24 3.51
N ASP A 52 3.12 6.47 3.98
CA ASP A 52 3.79 7.56 3.25
C ASP A 52 5.30 7.34 3.09
N THR A 53 5.96 6.77 4.10
CA THR A 53 7.42 6.51 4.10
C THR A 53 7.72 5.02 4.29
N PRO A 54 7.35 4.16 3.32
CA PRO A 54 7.42 2.70 3.45
C PRO A 54 8.85 2.17 3.63
N GLU A 55 9.88 2.91 3.19
CA GLU A 55 11.30 2.57 3.37
C GLU A 55 11.72 2.51 4.84
N GLN A 56 11.01 3.20 5.74
CA GLN A 56 11.26 3.11 7.18
C GLN A 56 10.72 1.81 7.80
N LEU A 57 9.99 1.03 7.01
CA LEU A 57 9.25 -0.15 7.47
C LEU A 57 9.58 -1.36 6.59
N PRO A 58 10.86 -1.75 6.49
CA PRO A 58 11.28 -2.83 5.61
C PRO A 58 10.64 -4.16 6.05
N PRO A 59 10.21 -5.01 5.10
CA PRO A 59 9.77 -6.37 5.42
C PRO A 59 10.89 -7.17 6.10
N HIS A 60 10.58 -7.81 7.23
CA HIS A 60 11.54 -8.64 7.98
C HIS A 60 11.16 -10.14 7.99
N LEU A 61 10.00 -10.50 7.44
CA LEU A 61 9.50 -11.86 7.41
C LEU A 61 8.77 -12.14 6.09
N GLN A 62 9.05 -13.30 5.49
CA GLN A 62 8.34 -13.79 4.31
C GLN A 62 7.46 -14.98 4.70
N TYR A 63 6.18 -14.91 4.32
CA TYR A 63 5.23 -15.99 4.56
C TYR A 63 5.08 -16.86 3.30
N ARG A 64 4.80 -18.14 3.50
CA ARG A 64 4.37 -19.08 2.44
C ARG A 64 5.34 -19.20 1.27
N LEU A 65 6.63 -19.36 1.57
CA LEU A 65 7.65 -19.61 0.54
C LEU A 65 7.38 -20.86 -0.30
N ASP A 66 6.60 -21.82 0.23
CA ASP A 66 6.08 -22.99 -0.50
C ASP A 66 5.23 -22.64 -1.73
N ARG A 67 4.67 -21.42 -1.76
CA ARG A 67 3.85 -20.89 -2.86
C ARG A 67 4.49 -19.66 -3.54
N LYS A 68 5.75 -19.35 -3.24
CA LYS A 68 6.45 -18.22 -3.88
C LYS A 68 6.52 -18.45 -5.39
N LEU A 69 6.17 -17.42 -6.17
CA LEU A 69 6.32 -17.47 -7.63
C LEU A 69 7.82 -17.46 -7.98
N PRO A 70 8.31 -18.35 -8.86
CA PRO A 70 9.74 -18.49 -9.13
C PRO A 70 10.44 -17.20 -9.60
N PHE A 71 9.75 -16.35 -10.36
CA PHE A 71 10.34 -15.11 -10.90
C PHE A 71 10.65 -14.05 -9.82
N VAL A 72 10.11 -14.19 -8.60
CA VAL A 72 10.35 -13.23 -7.51
C VAL A 72 11.83 -13.15 -7.16
N ASP A 73 12.56 -14.26 -7.26
CA ASP A 73 14.00 -14.32 -6.97
C ASP A 73 14.87 -13.58 -8.00
N SER A 74 14.31 -13.31 -9.18
CA SER A 74 15.01 -12.66 -10.30
C SER A 74 14.59 -11.21 -10.54
N LEU A 75 13.68 -10.64 -9.74
CA LEU A 75 13.13 -9.29 -9.99
C LEU A 75 14.22 -8.21 -10.09
N ALA A 76 15.25 -8.29 -9.25
CA ALA A 76 16.36 -7.32 -9.25
C ALA A 76 17.25 -7.41 -10.50
N GLN A 77 17.10 -8.46 -11.32
CA GLN A 77 17.88 -8.68 -12.55
C GLN A 77 17.13 -8.19 -13.79
N LEU A 78 15.89 -7.72 -13.64
CA LEU A 78 15.11 -7.19 -14.75
C LEU A 78 15.77 -5.94 -15.33
N PRO A 79 15.71 -5.74 -16.66
CA PRO A 79 16.24 -4.54 -17.27
C PRO A 79 15.52 -3.30 -16.74
N THR A 80 16.28 -2.23 -16.47
CA THR A 80 15.76 -0.93 -16.08
C THR A 80 15.71 0.01 -17.29
N ARG A 81 14.71 0.90 -17.33
CA ARG A 81 14.67 1.99 -18.32
C ARG A 81 15.69 3.06 -17.91
N PRO A 82 16.55 3.54 -18.83
CA PRO A 82 17.50 4.61 -18.51
C PRO A 82 16.76 5.96 -18.35
N PRO A 83 17.25 6.87 -17.49
CA PRO A 83 16.59 8.15 -17.22
C PRO A 83 16.36 9.03 -18.46
N ALA A 84 17.19 8.90 -19.49
CA ALA A 84 17.04 9.67 -20.74
C ALA A 84 15.75 9.36 -21.49
N ASP A 85 15.17 8.16 -21.29
CA ASP A 85 13.89 7.79 -21.88
C ASP A 85 12.70 8.32 -21.05
N ASP A 86 12.95 8.99 -19.91
CA ASP A 86 11.90 9.42 -18.98
C ASP A 86 11.42 10.86 -19.22
N ALA A 87 12.07 11.67 -20.07
CA ALA A 87 11.66 13.07 -20.28
C ALA A 87 10.17 13.24 -20.67
N ALA A 88 9.65 12.35 -21.51
CA ALA A 88 8.23 12.34 -21.87
C ALA A 88 7.34 11.88 -20.70
N ALA A 89 7.80 10.94 -19.89
CA ALA A 89 7.11 10.49 -18.69
C ALA A 89 7.12 11.57 -17.59
N GLU A 90 8.23 12.27 -17.40
CA GLU A 90 8.36 13.42 -16.49
C GLU A 90 7.43 14.56 -16.90
N ALA A 91 7.42 14.93 -18.20
CA ALA A 91 6.50 15.93 -18.71
C ALA A 91 5.03 15.53 -18.49
N PHE A 92 4.70 14.25 -18.64
CA PHE A 92 3.37 13.74 -18.32
C PHE A 92 3.08 13.84 -16.81
N LEU A 93 3.97 13.32 -15.96
CA LEU A 93 3.82 13.31 -14.51
C LEU A 93 3.73 14.72 -13.91
N ALA A 94 4.43 15.70 -14.48
CA ALA A 94 4.33 17.10 -14.07
C ALA A 94 2.92 17.70 -14.23
N ASN A 95 2.07 17.10 -15.08
CA ASN A 95 0.68 17.49 -15.28
C ASN A 95 -0.31 16.62 -14.51
N VAL A 96 0.15 15.57 -13.80
CA VAL A 96 -0.71 14.67 -13.03
C VAL A 96 -1.04 15.31 -11.68
N VAL A 97 -2.34 15.45 -11.42
CA VAL A 97 -2.84 15.87 -10.10
C VAL A 97 -3.39 14.65 -9.37
N SER A 98 -2.78 14.30 -8.24
CA SER A 98 -3.32 13.26 -7.36
C SER A 98 -4.60 13.75 -6.69
N ARG A 99 -5.65 12.93 -6.74
CA ARG A 99 -6.89 13.13 -5.94
C ARG A 99 -6.89 12.30 -4.66
N GLN A 100 -5.83 11.53 -4.42
CA GLN A 100 -5.62 10.90 -3.13
C GLN A 100 -5.15 11.97 -2.15
N HIS A 101 -5.42 11.76 -0.87
CA HIS A 101 -4.96 12.72 0.12
C HIS A 101 -3.45 12.75 0.24
N PRO A 102 -2.88 13.93 0.50
CA PRO A 102 -1.45 14.07 0.73
C PRO A 102 -0.94 13.28 1.94
N ASP A 103 0.37 13.11 1.97
CA ASP A 103 1.20 12.48 3.01
C ASP A 103 1.39 13.36 4.28
N HIS A 104 0.53 14.35 4.50
CA HIS A 104 0.60 15.26 5.63
C HIS A 104 -0.79 15.71 6.06
N ASP A 105 -0.92 16.19 7.30
CA ASP A 105 -2.19 16.67 7.81
C ASP A 105 -2.63 17.95 7.10
N THR A 106 -3.86 17.92 6.57
CA THR A 106 -4.51 19.08 5.96
C THR A 106 -5.60 19.64 6.87
N ALA A 107 -5.78 20.96 6.90
CA ALA A 107 -6.86 21.58 7.68
C ALA A 107 -8.26 21.30 7.09
N GLN A 108 -8.34 21.02 5.79
CA GLN A 108 -9.58 20.72 5.07
C GLN A 108 -9.35 19.51 4.16
N TRP A 109 -10.28 18.56 4.18
CA TRP A 109 -10.30 17.42 3.27
C TRP A 109 -11.50 17.57 2.33
N PRO A 110 -11.30 17.91 1.04
CA PRO A 110 -12.37 17.88 0.07
C PRO A 110 -12.74 16.40 -0.17
N VAL A 111 -13.85 15.96 0.42
CA VAL A 111 -14.49 14.68 0.09
C VAL A 111 -15.25 14.80 -1.22
#